data_AF-X6LUI4-F1
#
_entry.id   AF-X6LUI4-F1
#
_cell.length_a   1.000
_cell.length_b   1.000
_cell.length_c   1.000
_cell.angle_alpha   90.00
_cell.angle_beta   90.00
_cell.angle_gamma   90.00
#
_symmetry.space_group_name_H-M   'P 1'
#
loop_
_entity.id
_entity.type
_entity.pdbx_description
1 polymer ?
#
loop_
_entity_poly.entity_id
_entity_poly.type
_entity_poly.pdbx_seq_one_letter_code
_entity_poly.pdbx_strand_id
1 'polypeptide(L)'
;MKQASKKSAKIESKSDTIPVWLEQSCFNKDWILRSHEEEYIKHFVCLICKQVANSPVELECQQHMNADESLVVGEHCLKLFLRNNKDMCPVQAHEKCEYSKSKAVGKCIGDLKVMCIRQFEQELQVAVVDDMKNEGENSGVIKCKFKGKLKDLNSHLNTDCPLHMHACWFKTFGCTHACLSRDMKEHLAANMQEHFDLATRMFQSMKEEMRLKDEQLMKKDKQLKEKDEQCKRMEAESQKWSQYLVDIENAKEGEEEEEEEKEQGHDQQNKEKKSSSAASVIIRQLRLEKAKLIQLLTGQDKEGEENNKNNNNKNKKWSEEEINSFASKTTIQIVIAKS
;
A
#
# COMPACT_ATOMS: atom_id res chain seq x y z
N MET A 1 -5.19 28.12 -6.00
CA MET A 1 -5.35 27.36 -4.74
C MET A 1 -5.19 25.88 -5.07
N LYS A 2 -4.10 25.24 -4.63
CA LYS A 2 -3.73 23.85 -4.98
C LYS A 2 -4.50 22.86 -4.10
N GLN A 3 -5.29 21.97 -4.70
CA GLN A 3 -5.96 20.86 -3.99
C GLN A 3 -5.02 19.64 -3.95
N ALA A 4 -4.80 19.10 -2.76
CA ALA A 4 -4.01 17.90 -2.51
C ALA A 4 -4.92 16.65 -2.54
N SER A 5 -4.57 15.68 -3.39
CA SER A 5 -5.26 14.40 -3.49
C SER A 5 -4.97 13.52 -2.26
N LYS A 6 -5.96 13.35 -1.40
CA LYS A 6 -5.92 12.44 -0.25
C LYS A 6 -6.07 10.99 -0.74
N LYS A 7 -5.02 10.19 -0.62
CA LYS A 7 -5.06 8.74 -0.86
C LYS A 7 -5.97 8.08 0.18
N SER A 8 -6.95 7.32 -0.29
CA SER A 8 -7.78 6.41 0.51
C SER A 8 -6.90 5.28 1.06
N ALA A 9 -6.66 5.33 2.37
CA ALA A 9 -5.96 4.28 3.10
C ALA A 9 -6.83 3.02 3.16
N LYS A 10 -6.26 1.90 2.70
CA LYS A 10 -6.78 0.57 2.92
C LYS A 10 -6.81 0.32 4.43
N ILE A 11 -8.01 0.27 5.01
CA ILE A 11 -8.22 -0.07 6.42
C ILE A 11 -7.93 -1.57 6.55
N GLU A 12 -6.68 -1.91 6.83
CA GLU A 12 -6.35 -3.21 7.39
C GLU A 12 -6.84 -3.22 8.84
N SER A 13 -7.90 -4.01 9.07
CA SER A 13 -8.35 -4.40 10.40
C SER A 13 -7.22 -5.24 11.03
N LYS A 14 -6.29 -4.58 11.73
CA LYS A 14 -5.30 -5.24 12.56
C LYS A 14 -5.93 -5.56 13.90
N SER A 15 -6.01 -6.86 14.14
CA SER A 15 -6.33 -7.54 15.38
C SER A 15 -5.80 -6.83 16.61
N ASP A 16 -6.60 -6.90 17.68
CA ASP A 16 -6.25 -6.61 19.06
C ASP A 16 -4.76 -6.88 19.31
N THR A 17 -4.00 -5.80 19.21
CA THR A 17 -2.55 -5.89 19.12
C THR A 17 -2.08 -6.11 20.53
N ILE A 18 -1.45 -7.27 20.77
CA ILE A 18 -0.71 -7.54 21.99
C ILE A 18 0.09 -6.28 22.28
N PRO A 19 0.01 -5.72 23.49
CA PRO A 19 0.72 -4.50 23.77
C PRO A 19 2.21 -4.72 23.46
N VAL A 20 2.74 -3.96 22.49
CA VAL A 20 4.08 -4.15 21.90
C VAL A 20 5.19 -4.27 22.96
N TRP A 21 4.95 -3.71 24.14
CA TRP A 21 5.85 -3.78 25.29
C TRP A 21 6.07 -5.20 25.83
N LEU A 22 5.08 -6.10 25.77
CA LEU A 22 5.23 -7.48 26.25
C LEU A 22 6.14 -8.33 25.35
N GLU A 23 6.24 -7.99 24.06
CA GLU A 23 6.99 -8.79 23.10
C GLU A 23 8.47 -8.39 23.02
N GLN A 24 8.82 -7.17 23.43
CA GLN A 24 10.14 -6.60 23.15
C GLN A 24 10.95 -6.25 24.40
N SER A 25 10.31 -6.05 25.55
CA SER A 25 11.02 -5.69 26.78
C SER A 25 11.10 -6.86 27.76
N CYS A 26 12.11 -6.84 28.63
CA CYS A 26 12.20 -7.74 29.78
C CYS A 26 11.06 -7.45 30.77
N PHE A 27 10.61 -8.48 31.49
CA PHE A 27 9.48 -8.38 32.42
C PHE A 27 9.87 -7.64 33.69
N ASN A 28 9.00 -6.75 34.16
CA ASN A 28 9.21 -5.99 35.39
C ASN A 28 9.50 -6.95 36.57
N LYS A 29 10.65 -6.76 37.24
CA LYS A 29 11.12 -7.62 38.32
C LYS A 29 10.18 -7.58 39.53
N ASP A 30 9.73 -6.40 39.92
CA ASP A 30 8.85 -6.21 41.09
C ASP A 30 7.50 -6.92 40.90
N TRP A 31 7.00 -6.94 39.67
CA TRP A 31 5.79 -7.69 39.32
C TRP A 31 5.96 -9.19 39.52
N ILE A 32 7.10 -9.77 39.11
CA ILE A 32 7.39 -11.20 39.31
C ILE A 32 7.60 -11.50 40.81
N LEU A 33 8.29 -10.61 41.54
CA LEU A 33 8.53 -10.74 42.99
C LEU A 33 7.24 -10.76 43.82
N ARG A 34 6.10 -10.28 43.29
CA ARG A 34 4.80 -10.45 43.96
C ARG A 34 4.39 -11.91 44.15
N SER A 35 4.97 -12.83 43.38
CA SER A 35 4.61 -14.26 43.39
C SER A 35 5.79 -15.20 43.67
N HIS A 36 7.02 -14.69 43.77
CA HIS A 36 8.24 -15.48 43.97
C HIS A 36 9.25 -14.75 44.86
N GLU A 37 10.09 -15.52 45.53
CA GLU A 37 11.26 -15.02 46.27
C GLU A 37 12.35 -14.51 45.31
N GLU A 38 13.17 -13.56 45.78
CA GLU A 38 14.21 -12.94 44.96
C GLU A 38 15.30 -13.94 44.56
N GLU A 39 15.64 -14.84 45.48
CA GLU A 39 16.63 -15.90 45.29
C GLU A 39 16.25 -16.85 44.15
N TYR A 40 14.94 -17.05 43.93
CA TYR A 40 14.44 -17.93 42.88
C TYR A 40 14.58 -17.29 41.49
N ILE A 41 14.38 -15.98 41.38
CA ILE A 41 14.39 -15.29 40.09
C ILE A 41 15.75 -14.71 39.72
N LYS A 42 16.73 -14.69 40.65
CA LYS A 42 18.05 -14.09 40.43
C LYS A 42 18.76 -14.59 39.16
N HIS A 43 18.61 -15.87 38.85
CA HIS A 43 19.20 -16.52 37.67
C HIS A 43 18.49 -16.19 36.36
N PHE A 44 17.35 -15.49 36.42
CA PHE A 44 16.57 -15.06 35.26
C PHE A 44 16.68 -13.56 35.00
N VAL A 45 17.46 -12.83 35.81
CA VAL A 45 17.61 -11.37 35.68
C VAL A 45 18.52 -11.05 34.50
N CYS A 46 18.01 -10.27 33.56
CA CYS A 46 18.78 -9.74 32.43
C CYS A 46 19.92 -8.85 32.92
N LEU A 47 21.16 -9.19 32.56
CA LEU A 47 22.36 -8.44 32.97
C LEU A 47 22.36 -6.95 32.59
N ILE A 48 21.68 -6.60 31.48
CA ILE A 48 21.66 -5.22 30.94
C ILE A 48 20.63 -4.34 31.68
N CYS A 49 19.35 -4.70 31.64
CA CYS A 49 18.27 -3.86 32.19
C CYS A 49 17.87 -4.18 33.64
N LYS A 50 18.45 -5.24 34.24
CA LYS A 50 18.17 -5.72 35.61
C LYS A 50 16.71 -6.14 35.87
N GLN A 51 15.95 -6.39 34.80
CA GLN A 51 14.59 -6.94 34.82
C GLN A 51 14.62 -8.45 34.53
N VAL A 52 13.50 -9.18 34.68
CA VAL A 52 13.45 -10.62 34.34
C VAL A 52 13.49 -10.80 32.83
N ALA A 53 14.44 -11.58 32.32
CA ALA A 53 14.72 -11.68 30.89
C ALA A 53 13.51 -12.18 30.09
N ASN A 54 13.12 -11.44 29.05
CA ASN A 54 12.16 -11.88 28.05
C ASN A 54 12.92 -12.40 26.82
N SER A 55 12.52 -13.57 26.32
CA SER A 55 13.26 -14.31 25.29
C SER A 55 14.76 -14.42 25.66
N PRO A 56 15.08 -15.15 26.74
CA PRO A 56 16.42 -15.18 27.30
C PRO A 56 17.42 -15.80 26.32
N VAL A 57 18.61 -15.20 26.28
CA VAL A 57 19.82 -15.72 25.65
C VAL A 57 20.92 -15.84 26.69
N GLU A 58 21.79 -16.82 26.53
CA GLU A 58 22.97 -17.02 27.37
C GLU A 58 24.21 -16.56 26.59
N LEU A 59 25.10 -15.83 27.27
CA LEU A 59 26.38 -15.43 26.68
C LEU A 59 27.35 -16.62 26.72
N GLU A 60 27.95 -16.94 25.58
CA GLU A 60 28.83 -18.11 25.39
C GLU A 60 30.28 -17.69 25.11
N CYS A 61 30.64 -16.48 25.49
CA CYS A 61 31.98 -15.94 25.22
C CYS A 61 33.04 -16.74 25.98
N GLN A 62 34.15 -17.10 25.31
CA GLN A 62 35.26 -17.85 25.93
C GLN A 62 35.83 -17.17 27.17
N GLN A 63 35.79 -15.83 27.20
CA GLN A 63 36.21 -14.98 28.31
C GLN A 63 35.36 -15.18 29.58
N HIS A 64 34.21 -15.83 29.47
CA HIS A 64 33.24 -16.02 30.54
C HIS A 64 32.91 -17.50 30.82
N MET A 65 33.62 -18.45 30.20
CA MET A 65 33.37 -19.89 30.41
C MET A 65 33.57 -20.36 31.86
N ASN A 66 34.38 -19.63 32.64
CA ASN A 66 34.66 -19.95 34.04
C ASN A 66 33.79 -19.16 35.03
N ALA A 67 32.80 -18.40 34.56
CA ALA A 67 31.84 -17.78 35.47
C ALA A 67 30.94 -18.89 36.05
N ASP A 68 30.92 -19.02 37.38
CA ASP A 68 30.07 -20.01 38.08
C ASP A 68 28.56 -19.75 37.88
N GLU A 69 28.19 -18.58 37.32
CA GLU A 69 26.81 -18.14 37.14
C GLU A 69 26.43 -18.02 35.66
N SER A 70 25.21 -18.45 35.31
CA SER A 70 24.66 -18.27 33.96
C SER A 70 24.46 -16.77 33.67
N LEU A 71 25.05 -16.32 32.56
CA LEU A 71 24.98 -14.94 32.09
C LEU A 71 23.76 -14.74 31.19
N VAL A 72 22.58 -14.62 31.83
CA VAL A 72 21.30 -14.46 31.13
C VAL A 72 21.05 -13.01 30.71
N VAL A 73 20.69 -12.80 29.45
CA VAL A 73 20.31 -11.49 28.90
C VAL A 73 19.01 -11.62 28.10
N GLY A 74 18.15 -10.60 28.12
CA GLY A 74 17.02 -10.55 27.19
C GLY A 74 17.50 -10.30 25.75
N GLU A 75 17.02 -11.08 24.77
CA GLU A 75 17.49 -11.01 23.38
C GLU A 75 17.40 -9.59 22.80
N HIS A 76 16.29 -8.88 23.06
CA HIS A 76 16.11 -7.51 22.58
C HIS A 76 17.09 -6.53 23.24
N CYS A 77 17.29 -6.65 24.55
CA CYS A 77 18.26 -5.83 25.29
C CYS A 77 19.68 -6.02 24.75
N LEU A 78 20.07 -7.27 24.49
CA LEU A 78 21.39 -7.59 23.93
C LEU A 78 21.56 -6.98 22.53
N LYS A 79 20.58 -7.17 21.64
CA LYS A 79 20.62 -6.60 20.28
C LYS A 79 20.73 -5.08 20.28
N LEU A 80 19.98 -4.40 21.15
CA LEU A 80 20.05 -2.95 21.28
C LEU A 80 21.41 -2.50 21.83
N PHE A 81 21.93 -3.21 22.82
CA PHE A 81 23.24 -2.92 23.41
C PHE A 81 24.38 -3.08 22.40
N LEU A 82 24.45 -4.19 21.69
CA LEU A 82 25.50 -4.45 20.70
C LEU A 82 25.52 -3.40 19.59
N ARG A 83 24.34 -3.03 19.07
CA ARG A 83 24.20 -1.95 18.07
C ARG A 83 24.76 -0.61 18.56
N ASN A 84 24.54 -0.27 19.82
CA ASN A 84 24.96 1.01 20.39
C ASN A 84 26.41 1.00 20.87
N ASN A 85 27.01 -0.18 21.07
CA ASN A 85 28.33 -0.35 21.67
C ASN A 85 29.31 -1.09 20.77
N LYS A 86 29.18 -0.97 19.43
CA LYS A 86 30.11 -1.56 18.44
C LYS A 86 30.38 -3.05 18.69
N ASP A 87 29.31 -3.81 18.96
CA ASP A 87 29.34 -5.24 19.25
C ASP A 87 30.22 -5.67 20.45
N MET A 88 30.52 -4.74 21.38
CA MET A 88 31.19 -5.05 22.64
C MET A 88 30.28 -5.86 23.57
N CYS A 89 30.85 -6.86 24.25
CA CYS A 89 30.13 -7.67 25.23
C CYS A 89 29.70 -6.83 26.46
N PRO A 90 28.47 -7.04 26.99
CA PRO A 90 27.95 -6.29 28.14
C PRO A 90 28.60 -6.65 29.49
N VAL A 91 29.37 -7.73 29.56
CA VAL A 91 30.05 -8.18 30.79
C VAL A 91 31.48 -7.63 30.86
N GLN A 92 32.24 -7.76 29.78
CA GLN A 92 33.61 -7.25 29.67
C GLN A 92 33.89 -6.78 28.25
N ALA A 93 34.71 -5.74 28.09
CA ALA A 93 35.08 -5.22 26.77
C ALA A 93 35.92 -6.24 25.98
N HIS A 94 35.27 -6.95 25.07
CA HIS A 94 35.89 -7.73 24.02
C HIS A 94 35.01 -7.67 22.76
N GLU A 95 35.62 -7.88 21.60
CA GLU A 95 34.91 -7.94 20.32
C GLU A 95 34.16 -9.26 20.16
N LYS A 96 33.15 -9.27 19.29
CA LYS A 96 32.38 -10.46 18.86
C LYS A 96 31.76 -11.23 20.04
N CYS A 97 30.82 -10.58 20.73
CA CYS A 97 30.00 -11.24 21.75
C CYS A 97 29.23 -12.43 21.14
N GLU A 98 29.55 -13.65 21.57
CA GLU A 98 28.83 -14.87 21.20
C GLU A 98 27.71 -15.15 22.21
N TYR A 99 26.54 -15.54 21.70
CA TYR A 99 25.37 -15.86 22.53
C TYR A 99 24.47 -16.86 21.81
N SER A 100 23.74 -17.66 22.59
CA SER A 100 22.78 -18.62 22.06
C SER A 100 21.42 -18.51 22.74
N LYS A 101 20.38 -19.01 22.07
CA LYS A 101 19.02 -19.04 22.63
C LYS A 101 18.88 -20.23 23.58
N SER A 102 18.66 -19.94 24.85
CA SER A 102 18.48 -20.98 25.87
C SER A 102 17.01 -21.38 26.01
N LYS A 103 16.63 -22.48 25.35
CA LYS A 103 15.27 -23.04 25.45
C LYS A 103 14.93 -23.46 26.89
N ALA A 104 15.92 -23.94 27.65
CA ALA A 104 15.74 -24.36 29.04
C ALA A 104 15.38 -23.16 29.93
N VAL A 105 16.19 -22.09 29.90
CA VAL A 105 15.90 -20.86 30.65
C VAL A 105 14.57 -20.25 30.21
N GLY A 106 14.29 -20.22 28.91
CA GLY A 106 13.01 -19.73 28.38
C GLY A 106 11.81 -20.51 28.92
N LYS A 107 11.91 -21.84 29.04
CA LYS A 107 10.86 -22.68 29.63
C LYS A 107 10.69 -22.41 31.13
N CYS A 108 11.78 -22.28 31.88
CA CYS A 108 11.74 -21.95 33.31
C CYS A 108 11.07 -20.60 33.55
N ILE A 109 11.47 -19.56 32.80
CA ILE A 109 10.84 -18.23 32.87
C ILE A 109 9.35 -18.31 32.48
N GLY A 110 9.02 -19.04 31.42
CA GLY A 110 7.64 -19.21 30.97
C GLY A 110 6.75 -19.95 31.98
N ASP A 111 7.32 -20.79 32.84
CA ASP A 111 6.61 -21.53 33.89
C ASP A 111 6.49 -20.75 35.22
N LEU A 112 7.10 -19.56 35.35
CA LEU A 112 6.92 -18.68 36.51
C LEU A 112 5.44 -18.35 36.71
N LYS A 113 4.94 -18.55 37.93
CA LYS A 113 3.58 -18.13 38.31
C LYS A 113 3.51 -16.61 38.48
N VAL A 114 2.59 -15.94 37.81
CA VAL A 114 2.44 -14.49 37.88
C VAL A 114 0.96 -14.13 38.07
N MET A 115 0.73 -12.96 38.67
CA MET A 115 -0.58 -12.32 38.67
C MET A 115 -0.81 -11.54 37.37
N CYS A 116 -2.05 -11.15 37.09
CA CYS A 116 -2.35 -10.30 35.94
C CYS A 116 -1.56 -8.99 35.98
N ILE A 117 -0.83 -8.66 34.90
CA ILE A 117 -0.05 -7.42 34.84
C ILE A 117 -0.93 -6.17 34.97
N ARG A 118 -2.13 -6.17 34.36
CA ARG A 118 -3.08 -5.05 34.50
C ARG A 118 -3.58 -4.86 35.93
N GLN A 119 -3.70 -5.94 36.69
CA GLN A 119 -4.05 -5.87 38.11
C GLN A 119 -2.90 -5.24 38.92
N PHE A 120 -1.67 -5.67 38.64
CA PHE A 120 -0.48 -5.10 39.27
C PHE A 120 -0.35 -3.60 39.00
N GLU A 121 -0.58 -3.16 37.76
CA GLU A 121 -0.56 -1.73 37.40
C GLU A 121 -1.64 -0.92 38.13
N GLN A 122 -2.85 -1.46 38.26
CA GLN A 122 -3.91 -0.81 39.03
C GLN A 122 -3.55 -0.68 40.52
N GLU A 123 -2.99 -1.73 41.12
CA GLU A 123 -2.54 -1.70 42.52
C GLU A 123 -1.42 -0.68 42.76
N LEU A 124 -0.50 -0.52 41.79
CA LEU A 124 0.52 0.52 41.85
C LEU A 124 -0.08 1.93 41.82
N GLN A 125 -1.13 2.15 41.03
CA GLN A 125 -1.79 3.45 40.95
C GLN A 125 -2.55 3.80 42.23
N VAL A 126 -3.25 2.84 42.83
CA VAL A 126 -4.01 3.06 44.08
C VAL A 126 -3.09 3.42 45.24
N ALA A 127 -1.93 2.77 45.35
CA ALA A 127 -0.96 3.04 46.42
C ALA A 127 -0.44 4.50 46.43
N VAL A 128 -0.50 5.21 45.30
CA VAL A 128 -0.10 6.63 45.21
C VAL A 128 -1.21 7.57 45.69
N VAL A 129 -2.47 7.16 45.63
CA VAL A 129 -3.64 8.02 45.89
C VAL A 129 -4.16 7.88 47.33
N ASP A 130 -3.91 6.76 48.00
CA ASP A 130 -4.34 6.48 49.37
C ASP A 130 -3.74 7.42 50.43
N ASP A 131 -2.68 8.17 50.11
CA ASP A 131 -2.17 9.21 51.01
C ASP A 131 -3.07 10.47 51.07
N MET A 132 -4.11 10.58 50.21
CA MET A 132 -4.80 11.86 50.01
C MET A 132 -6.31 11.97 50.29
N LYS A 133 -7.14 10.92 50.48
CA LYS A 133 -8.55 11.13 50.95
C LYS A 133 -9.42 9.87 51.21
N ASN A 134 -10.05 9.92 52.39
CA ASN A 134 -11.42 9.50 52.76
C ASN A 134 -11.88 8.04 52.57
N GLU A 135 -12.09 7.37 53.71
CA GLU A 135 -12.62 6.03 53.99
C GLU A 135 -14.08 5.74 53.53
N GLY A 136 -14.62 6.47 52.56
CA GLY A 136 -16.07 6.55 52.38
C GLY A 136 -16.71 5.63 51.35
N GLU A 137 -16.02 5.23 50.28
CA GLU A 137 -16.71 4.63 49.13
C GLU A 137 -15.88 3.52 48.50
N ASN A 138 -16.15 2.27 48.91
CA ASN A 138 -15.74 1.05 48.24
C ASN A 138 -16.43 0.95 46.86
N SER A 139 -16.09 1.86 45.95
CA SER A 139 -16.46 1.72 44.54
C SER A 139 -15.93 0.37 44.07
N GLY A 140 -16.79 -0.46 43.49
CA GLY A 140 -16.52 -1.85 43.13
C GLY A 140 -15.43 -2.00 42.06
N VAL A 141 -14.17 -1.79 42.47
CA VAL A 141 -12.97 -1.98 41.65
C VAL A 141 -12.99 -3.41 41.15
N ILE A 142 -13.04 -3.58 39.82
CA ILE A 142 -12.90 -4.92 39.23
C ILE A 142 -11.53 -5.44 39.63
N LYS A 143 -11.49 -6.66 40.16
CA LYS A 143 -10.22 -7.35 40.41
C LYS A 143 -10.06 -8.47 39.41
N CYS A 144 -8.92 -8.53 38.75
CA CYS A 144 -8.53 -9.73 38.00
C CYS A 144 -7.95 -10.77 38.96
N LYS A 145 -8.54 -11.97 38.96
CA LYS A 145 -8.10 -13.09 39.81
C LYS A 145 -7.09 -14.02 39.13
N PHE A 146 -6.58 -13.66 37.95
CA PHE A 146 -5.62 -14.49 37.25
C PHE A 146 -4.33 -14.65 38.07
N LYS A 147 -4.00 -15.92 38.33
CA LYS A 147 -2.74 -16.39 38.89
C LYS A 147 -2.35 -17.64 38.11
N GLY A 148 -1.48 -17.49 37.13
CA GLY A 148 -1.16 -18.53 36.15
C GLY A 148 0.29 -18.46 35.72
N LYS A 149 0.70 -19.31 34.77
CA LYS A 149 2.08 -19.27 34.25
C LYS A 149 2.27 -18.06 33.34
N LEU A 150 3.48 -17.52 33.32
CA LEU A 150 3.82 -16.36 32.50
C LEU A 150 3.54 -16.59 31.00
N LYS A 151 3.80 -17.80 30.50
CA LYS A 151 3.49 -18.17 29.11
C LYS A 151 2.00 -18.15 28.76
N ASP A 152 1.11 -18.31 29.74
CA ASP A 152 -0.35 -18.31 29.55
C ASP A 152 -0.94 -16.89 29.68
N LEU A 153 -0.15 -15.93 30.18
CA LEU A 153 -0.60 -14.56 30.45
C LEU A 153 -1.12 -13.86 29.19
N ASN A 154 -0.48 -14.07 28.04
CA ASN A 154 -0.91 -13.40 26.81
C ASN A 154 -2.30 -13.85 26.37
N SER A 155 -2.62 -15.14 26.49
CA SER A 155 -3.98 -15.62 26.22
C SER A 155 -4.97 -14.94 27.16
N HIS A 156 -4.66 -14.95 28.47
CA HIS A 156 -5.50 -14.29 29.47
C HIS A 156 -5.75 -12.81 29.16
N LEU A 157 -4.72 -12.01 28.84
CA LEU A 157 -4.87 -10.57 28.58
C LEU A 157 -5.76 -10.25 27.38
N ASN A 158 -5.82 -11.16 26.40
CA ASN A 158 -6.57 -10.97 25.16
C ASN A 158 -8.00 -11.52 25.23
N THR A 159 -8.23 -12.62 25.94
CA THR A 159 -9.54 -13.32 25.91
C THR A 159 -10.31 -13.24 27.22
N ASP A 160 -9.64 -13.29 28.37
CA ASP A 160 -10.30 -13.61 29.64
C ASP A 160 -10.14 -12.49 30.70
N CYS A 161 -9.28 -11.52 30.44
CA CYS A 161 -8.93 -10.50 31.42
C CYS A 161 -10.10 -9.53 31.63
N PRO A 162 -10.71 -9.47 32.83
CA PRO A 162 -11.82 -8.56 33.09
C PRO A 162 -11.38 -7.09 33.15
N LEU A 163 -10.06 -6.85 33.17
CA LEU A 163 -9.44 -5.52 33.08
C LEU A 163 -9.08 -5.15 31.63
N HIS A 164 -9.49 -5.94 30.65
CA HIS A 164 -9.29 -5.61 29.24
C HIS A 164 -10.15 -4.40 28.87
N MET A 165 -9.48 -3.33 28.46
CA MET A 165 -10.15 -2.17 27.89
C MET A 165 -10.42 -2.45 26.42
N HIS A 166 -11.69 -2.51 26.05
CA HIS A 166 -12.10 -2.57 24.66
C HIS A 166 -12.20 -1.14 24.12
N ALA A 167 -11.73 -0.96 22.90
CA ALA A 167 -12.05 0.27 22.19
C ALA A 167 -13.56 0.35 21.94
N CYS A 168 -14.11 1.57 21.98
CA CYS A 168 -15.50 1.80 21.62
C CYS A 168 -15.79 1.24 20.21
N TRP A 169 -16.97 0.65 20.02
CA TRP A 169 -17.42 0.14 18.72
C TRP A 169 -17.45 1.21 17.63
N PHE A 170 -17.53 2.48 18.02
CA PHE A 170 -17.49 3.62 17.10
C PHE A 170 -16.06 4.13 16.81
N LYS A 171 -15.01 3.36 17.14
CA LYS A 171 -13.61 3.73 16.86
C LYS A 171 -13.36 4.01 15.38
N THR A 172 -13.96 3.22 14.48
CA THR A 172 -13.86 3.41 13.03
C THR A 172 -14.45 4.74 12.54
N PHE A 173 -15.37 5.32 13.32
CA PHE A 173 -15.98 6.63 13.04
C PHE A 173 -15.25 7.78 13.75
N GLY A 174 -14.25 7.49 14.59
CA GLY A 174 -13.41 8.49 15.26
C GLY A 174 -13.57 8.58 16.78
N CYS A 175 -14.38 7.72 17.41
CA CYS A 175 -14.44 7.68 18.87
C CYS A 175 -13.12 7.10 19.43
N THR A 176 -12.42 7.87 20.27
CA THR A 176 -11.13 7.46 20.85
C THR A 176 -11.28 6.81 22.23
N HIS A 177 -12.51 6.66 22.72
CA HIS A 177 -12.76 6.11 24.04
C HIS A 177 -12.43 4.61 24.10
N ALA A 178 -11.83 4.19 25.21
CA ALA A 178 -11.60 2.80 25.55
C ALA A 178 -12.10 2.58 26.98
N CYS A 179 -12.90 1.53 27.18
CA CYS A 179 -13.53 1.25 28.47
C CYS A 179 -13.58 -0.26 28.72
N LEU A 180 -13.83 -0.64 29.98
CA LEU A 180 -13.98 -2.04 30.36
C LEU A 180 -15.26 -2.62 29.74
N SER A 181 -15.31 -3.94 29.51
CA SER A 181 -16.45 -4.58 28.85
C SER A 181 -17.77 -4.33 29.58
N ARG A 182 -17.75 -4.19 30.91
CA ARG A 182 -18.94 -3.88 31.71
C ARG A 182 -19.43 -2.43 31.55
N ASP A 183 -18.51 -1.48 31.37
CA ASP A 183 -18.81 -0.05 31.30
C ASP A 183 -19.17 0.36 29.86
N MET A 184 -18.89 -0.51 28.87
CA MET A 184 -19.19 -0.25 27.46
C MET A 184 -20.67 0.08 27.22
N LYS A 185 -21.60 -0.60 27.90
CA LYS A 185 -23.04 -0.33 27.75
C LYS A 185 -23.40 1.09 28.22
N GLU A 186 -22.85 1.51 29.35
CA GLU A 186 -23.08 2.84 29.90
C GLU A 186 -22.44 3.92 29.03
N HIS A 187 -21.20 3.70 28.58
CA HIS A 187 -20.54 4.58 27.61
C HIS A 187 -21.36 4.74 26.33
N LEU A 188 -21.81 3.64 25.72
CA LEU A 188 -22.63 3.68 24.51
C LEU A 188 -23.95 4.41 24.72
N ALA A 189 -24.61 4.22 25.87
CA ALA A 189 -25.86 4.88 26.20
C ALA A 189 -25.66 6.40 26.43
N ALA A 190 -24.66 6.77 27.22
CA ALA A 190 -24.38 8.17 27.56
C ALA A 190 -23.89 8.98 26.35
N ASN A 191 -23.19 8.34 25.41
CA ASN A 191 -22.56 9.02 24.25
C ASN A 191 -23.26 8.68 22.92
N MET A 192 -24.50 8.18 22.96
CA MET A 192 -25.22 7.74 21.77
C MET A 192 -25.38 8.86 20.72
N GLN A 193 -25.62 10.10 21.17
CA GLN A 193 -25.74 11.24 20.27
C GLN A 193 -24.41 11.55 19.55
N GLU A 194 -23.30 11.59 20.28
CA GLU A 194 -21.96 11.79 19.68
C GLU A 194 -21.64 10.68 18.66
N HIS A 195 -21.94 9.43 19.01
CA HIS A 195 -21.75 8.30 18.10
C HIS A 195 -22.61 8.41 16.83
N PHE A 196 -23.86 8.86 16.96
CA PHE A 196 -24.73 9.12 15.82
C PHE A 196 -24.21 10.25 14.93
N ASP A 197 -23.68 11.32 15.52
CA ASP A 197 -23.10 12.44 14.79
C ASP A 197 -21.82 12.03 14.04
N LEU A 198 -20.97 11.21 14.64
CA LEU A 198 -19.79 10.64 14.00
C LEU A 198 -20.19 9.78 12.78
N ALA A 199 -21.16 8.88 12.94
CA ALA A 199 -21.66 8.05 11.86
C ALA A 199 -22.29 8.89 10.72
N THR A 200 -23.09 9.90 11.08
CA THR A 200 -23.74 10.81 10.14
C THR A 200 -22.72 11.61 9.35
N ARG A 201 -21.70 12.15 10.00
CA ARG A 201 -20.61 12.89 9.34
C ARG A 201 -19.86 12.01 8.36
N MET A 202 -19.55 10.77 8.73
CA MET A 202 -18.91 9.81 7.82
C MET A 202 -19.79 9.52 6.60
N PHE A 203 -21.07 9.28 6.81
CA PHE A 203 -22.02 9.03 5.71
C PHE A 203 -22.13 10.24 4.76
N GLN A 204 -22.21 11.46 5.29
CA GLN A 204 -22.22 12.69 4.50
C GLN A 204 -20.95 12.86 3.68
N SER A 205 -19.77 12.58 4.28
CA SER A 205 -18.49 12.61 3.57
C SER A 205 -18.46 11.60 2.43
N MET A 206 -18.96 10.38 2.64
CA MET A 206 -19.05 9.35 1.60
C MET A 206 -20.01 9.77 0.48
N LYS A 207 -21.16 10.37 0.82
CA LYS A 207 -22.13 10.88 -0.17
C LYS A 207 -21.50 11.94 -1.08
N GLU A 208 -20.74 12.87 -0.50
CA GLU A 208 -20.06 13.90 -1.29
C GLU A 208 -18.96 13.31 -2.17
N GLU A 209 -18.19 12.34 -1.67
CA GLU A 209 -17.19 11.64 -2.49
C GLU A 209 -17.82 10.90 -3.67
N MET A 210 -18.96 10.23 -3.46
CA MET A 210 -19.70 9.58 -4.54
C MET A 210 -20.19 10.59 -5.58
N ARG A 211 -20.79 11.72 -5.15
CA ARG A 211 -21.24 12.79 -6.05
C ARG A 211 -20.12 13.33 -6.92
N LEU A 212 -18.95 13.58 -6.32
CA LEU A 212 -17.76 14.04 -7.05
C LEU A 212 -17.26 13.01 -8.08
N LYS A 213 -17.33 11.72 -7.74
CA LYS A 213 -16.98 10.64 -8.67
C LYS A 213 -17.97 10.55 -9.83
N ASP A 214 -19.27 10.71 -9.57
CA ASP A 214 -20.30 10.73 -10.63
C ASP A 214 -20.11 11.91 -11.58
N GLU A 215 -19.84 13.11 -11.06
CA GLU A 215 -19.51 14.28 -11.88
C GLU A 215 -18.28 14.06 -12.76
N GLN A 216 -17.26 13.36 -12.25
CA GLN A 216 -16.07 12.99 -13.03
C GLN A 216 -16.38 11.96 -14.11
N LEU A 217 -17.23 10.97 -13.81
CA LEU A 217 -17.69 9.97 -14.79
C LEU A 217 -18.48 10.63 -15.92
N MET A 218 -19.38 11.56 -15.61
CA MET A 218 -20.15 12.31 -16.61
C MET A 218 -19.26 13.13 -17.55
N LYS A 219 -18.19 13.76 -17.03
CA LYS A 219 -17.22 14.48 -17.85
C LYS A 219 -16.45 13.54 -18.79
N LYS A 220 -16.03 12.38 -18.28
CA LYS A 220 -15.34 11.37 -19.10
C LYS A 220 -16.24 10.77 -20.18
N ASP A 221 -17.51 10.53 -19.87
CA ASP A 221 -18.50 10.05 -20.85
C ASP A 221 -18.69 11.07 -21.98
N LYS A 222 -18.80 12.37 -21.65
CA LYS A 222 -18.88 13.43 -22.66
C LYS A 222 -17.62 13.47 -23.54
N GLN A 223 -16.43 13.40 -22.95
CA GLN A 223 -15.17 13.37 -23.70
C GLN A 223 -15.06 12.13 -24.61
N LEU A 224 -15.56 10.98 -24.14
CA LEU A 224 -15.57 9.76 -24.93
C LEU A 224 -16.49 9.90 -26.15
N LYS A 225 -17.66 10.52 -26.00
CA LYS A 225 -18.58 10.83 -27.11
C LYS A 225 -17.97 11.80 -28.11
N GLU A 226 -17.31 12.87 -27.65
CA GLU A 226 -16.62 13.82 -28.53
C GLU A 226 -15.50 13.14 -29.34
N LYS A 227 -14.75 12.22 -28.72
CA LYS A 227 -13.72 11.42 -29.39
C LYS A 227 -14.31 10.41 -30.37
N ASP A 228 -15.42 9.78 -30.03
CA ASP A 228 -16.14 8.86 -30.93
C ASP A 228 -16.63 9.61 -32.19
N GLU A 229 -17.20 10.81 -32.04
CA GLU A 229 -17.58 11.66 -33.16
C GLU A 229 -16.37 12.10 -34.00
N GLN A 230 -15.23 12.42 -33.35
CA GLN A 230 -14.00 12.74 -34.07
C GLN A 230 -13.48 11.54 -34.86
N CYS A 231 -13.52 10.34 -34.28
CA CYS A 231 -13.14 9.11 -34.97
C CYS A 231 -14.00 8.88 -36.21
N LYS A 232 -15.33 9.01 -36.09
CA LYS A 232 -16.26 8.91 -37.21
C LYS A 232 -15.98 9.92 -38.33
N ARG A 233 -15.62 11.16 -37.99
CA ARG A 233 -15.22 12.18 -38.98
C ARG A 233 -13.95 11.78 -39.72
N MET A 234 -12.94 11.31 -39.00
CA MET A 234 -11.68 10.85 -39.59
C MET A 234 -11.88 9.61 -40.48
N GLU A 235 -12.74 8.67 -40.06
CA GLU A 235 -13.11 7.50 -40.88
C GLU A 235 -13.81 7.92 -42.18
N ALA A 236 -14.76 8.86 -42.12
CA ALA A 236 -15.43 9.38 -43.31
C ALA A 236 -14.48 10.12 -44.25
N GLU A 237 -13.55 10.93 -43.73
CA GLU A 237 -12.49 11.56 -44.54
C GLU A 237 -11.56 10.53 -45.17
N SER A 238 -11.16 9.51 -44.40
CA SER A 238 -10.34 8.42 -44.90
C SER A 238 -11.03 7.65 -46.03
N GLN A 239 -12.35 7.42 -45.95
CA GLN A 239 -13.13 6.81 -47.04
C GLN A 239 -13.16 7.68 -48.30
N LYS A 240 -13.33 9.01 -48.17
CA LYS A 240 -13.27 9.93 -49.32
C LYS A 240 -11.92 9.89 -50.03
N TRP A 241 -10.83 9.87 -49.26
CA TRP A 241 -9.48 9.75 -49.81
C TRP A 241 -9.27 8.42 -50.54
N SER A 242 -9.77 7.32 -49.98
CA SER A 242 -9.72 6.01 -50.65
C SER A 242 -10.50 6.03 -51.97
N GLN A 243 -11.68 6.64 -52.02
CA GLN A 243 -12.45 6.80 -53.26
C GLN A 243 -11.69 7.62 -54.30
N TYR A 244 -11.10 8.76 -53.88
CA TYR A 244 -10.31 9.60 -54.77
C TYR A 244 -9.10 8.87 -55.38
N LEU A 245 -8.47 7.96 -54.63
CA LEU A 245 -7.39 7.13 -55.16
C LEU A 245 -7.87 6.15 -56.23
N VAL A 246 -9.04 5.54 -56.05
CA VAL A 246 -9.67 4.67 -57.06
C VAL A 246 -10.01 5.47 -58.31
N ASP A 247 -10.58 6.67 -58.15
CA ASP A 247 -10.92 7.53 -59.31
C ASP A 247 -9.67 7.93 -60.11
N ILE A 248 -8.54 8.21 -59.43
CA ILE A 248 -7.24 8.46 -60.10
C ILE A 248 -6.75 7.23 -60.87
N GLU A 249 -6.89 6.03 -60.30
CA GLU A 249 -6.46 4.79 -60.93
C GLU A 249 -7.26 4.52 -62.21
N ASN A 250 -8.59 4.61 -62.12
CA ASN A 250 -9.48 4.47 -63.28
C ASN A 250 -9.21 5.53 -64.38
N ALA A 251 -8.93 6.78 -63.99
CA ALA A 251 -8.64 7.84 -64.96
C ALA A 251 -7.35 7.58 -65.75
N LYS A 252 -6.35 6.93 -65.15
CA LYS A 252 -5.12 6.54 -65.84
C LYS A 252 -5.35 5.41 -66.82
N GLU A 253 -6.16 4.41 -66.45
CA GLU A 253 -6.51 3.31 -67.36
C GLU A 253 -7.22 3.85 -68.61
N GLY A 254 -8.13 4.83 -68.45
CA GLY A 254 -8.78 5.48 -69.60
C GLY A 254 -7.83 6.29 -70.49
N GLU A 255 -6.79 6.93 -69.93
CA GLU A 255 -5.75 7.60 -70.72
C GLU A 255 -4.90 6.60 -71.53
N GLU A 256 -4.59 5.43 -70.96
CA GLU A 256 -3.84 4.37 -71.63
C GLU A 256 -4.66 3.76 -72.79
N GLU A 257 -5.95 3.48 -72.60
CA GLU A 257 -6.85 3.00 -73.67
C GLU A 257 -6.97 4.02 -74.82
N GLU A 258 -7.10 5.32 -74.52
CA GLU A 258 -7.12 6.38 -75.54
C GLU A 258 -5.78 6.52 -76.29
N GLU A 259 -4.64 6.30 -75.62
CA GLU A 259 -3.33 6.28 -76.27
C GLU A 259 -3.20 5.06 -77.21
N GLU A 260 -3.67 3.89 -76.79
CA GLU A 260 -3.68 2.68 -77.63
C GLU A 260 -4.57 2.83 -78.88
N GLU A 261 -5.76 3.45 -78.75
CA GLU A 261 -6.64 3.74 -79.90
C GLU A 261 -6.00 4.75 -80.88
N LYS A 262 -5.24 5.73 -80.37
CA LYS A 262 -4.51 6.71 -81.20
C LYS A 262 -3.29 6.08 -81.89
N GLU A 263 -2.60 5.13 -81.26
CA GLU A 263 -1.50 4.37 -81.89
C GLU A 263 -2.00 3.44 -83.01
N GLN A 264 -3.21 2.89 -82.89
CA GLN A 264 -3.81 2.09 -83.97
C GLN A 264 -4.30 2.92 -85.17
N GLY A 265 -4.44 4.25 -85.01
CA GLY A 265 -4.88 5.18 -86.05
C GLY A 265 -3.77 5.89 -86.85
N HIS A 266 -2.50 5.78 -86.46
CA HIS A 266 -1.43 6.61 -87.05
C HIS A 266 -0.07 5.89 -87.19
N ASP A 267 0.00 4.90 -88.08
CA ASP A 267 1.27 4.53 -88.73
C ASP A 267 1.59 5.53 -89.85
N GLN A 268 1.71 6.82 -89.52
CA GLN A 268 2.61 7.71 -90.23
C GLN A 268 2.90 8.99 -89.43
N GLN A 269 4.18 9.14 -89.11
CA GLN A 269 4.89 10.38 -88.82
C GLN A 269 4.69 11.06 -87.45
N ASN A 270 5.68 10.76 -86.60
CA ASN A 270 6.63 11.75 -86.06
C ASN A 270 6.19 12.51 -84.78
N LYS A 271 7.03 12.34 -83.73
CA LYS A 271 7.35 13.34 -82.69
C LYS A 271 6.17 13.88 -81.86
N GLU A 272 6.15 13.57 -80.56
CA GLU A 272 6.71 14.50 -79.56
C GLU A 272 6.70 13.95 -78.12
N LYS A 273 7.86 14.07 -77.47
CA LYS A 273 8.05 14.00 -76.03
C LYS A 273 7.28 15.16 -75.38
N LYS A 274 6.18 14.90 -74.66
CA LYS A 274 5.61 15.88 -73.69
C LYS A 274 4.57 15.37 -72.67
N SER A 275 4.21 14.09 -72.59
CA SER A 275 3.17 13.62 -71.64
C SER A 275 3.65 13.36 -70.20
N SER A 276 4.96 13.22 -69.93
CA SER A 276 5.48 12.84 -68.59
C SER A 276 5.44 13.93 -67.49
N SER A 277 5.00 15.16 -67.78
CA SER A 277 5.09 16.29 -66.83
C SER A 277 3.90 16.43 -65.87
N ALA A 278 2.68 16.03 -66.25
CA ALA A 278 1.49 16.29 -65.42
C ALA A 278 1.35 15.25 -64.29
N ALA A 279 1.50 13.96 -64.62
CA ALA A 279 1.41 12.88 -63.63
C ALA A 279 2.46 12.96 -62.52
N SER A 280 3.68 13.41 -62.84
CA SER A 280 4.76 13.56 -61.85
C SER A 280 4.49 14.70 -60.84
N VAL A 281 3.79 15.76 -61.26
CA VAL A 281 3.35 16.85 -60.38
C VAL A 281 2.25 16.37 -59.44
N ILE A 282 1.28 15.59 -59.92
CA ILE A 282 0.18 15.05 -59.11
C ILE A 282 0.71 14.06 -58.06
N ILE A 283 1.61 13.14 -58.42
CA ILE A 283 2.22 12.19 -57.48
C ILE A 283 3.02 12.93 -56.39
N ARG A 284 3.72 14.01 -56.74
CA ARG A 284 4.47 14.82 -55.77
C ARG A 284 3.54 15.52 -54.78
N GLN A 285 2.40 16.04 -55.25
CA GLN A 285 1.41 16.70 -54.40
C GLN A 285 0.77 15.71 -53.40
N LEU A 286 0.40 14.51 -53.85
CA LEU A 286 -0.18 13.46 -52.99
C LEU A 286 0.78 13.00 -51.89
N ARG A 287 2.09 12.92 -52.19
CA ARG A 287 3.11 12.59 -51.18
C ARG A 287 3.24 13.68 -50.10
N LEU A 288 3.11 14.95 -50.48
CA LEU A 288 3.16 16.08 -49.54
C LEU A 288 1.93 16.11 -48.62
N GLU A 289 0.74 15.84 -49.16
CA GLU A 289 -0.48 15.80 -48.35
C GLU A 289 -0.52 14.60 -47.41
N LYS A 290 -0.08 13.42 -47.87
CA LYS A 290 0.09 12.24 -47.01
C LYS A 290 1.06 12.50 -45.86
N ALA A 291 2.18 13.18 -46.12
CA ALA A 291 3.15 13.53 -45.09
C ALA A 291 2.58 14.49 -44.03
N LYS A 292 1.77 15.47 -44.45
CA LYS A 292 1.07 16.39 -43.52
C LYS A 292 0.08 15.65 -42.63
N LEU A 293 -0.66 14.68 -43.18
CA LEU A 293 -1.62 13.89 -42.42
C LEU A 293 -0.92 13.02 -41.35
N ILE A 294 0.21 12.40 -41.69
CA ILE A 294 1.03 11.63 -40.75
C ILE A 294 1.55 12.51 -39.61
N GLN A 295 1.97 13.75 -39.91
CA GLN A 295 2.39 14.72 -38.89
C GLN A 295 1.25 15.11 -37.94
N LEU A 296 0.02 15.30 -38.43
CA LEU A 296 -1.14 15.60 -37.59
C LEU A 296 -1.49 14.43 -36.66
N LEU A 297 -1.43 13.19 -37.15
CA LEU A 297 -1.73 11.99 -36.36
C LEU A 297 -0.68 11.67 -35.31
N THR A 298 0.59 11.97 -35.59
CA THR A 298 1.73 11.69 -34.67
C THR A 298 2.08 12.88 -33.76
N GLY A 299 1.58 14.08 -34.08
CA GLY A 299 1.88 15.31 -33.34
C GLY A 299 1.02 15.53 -32.10
N GLN A 300 -0.15 14.88 -31.98
CA GLN A 300 -1.07 15.12 -30.86
C GLN A 300 -0.62 14.54 -29.50
N ASP A 301 0.47 13.77 -29.45
CA ASP A 301 0.99 13.21 -28.20
C ASP A 301 2.08 14.07 -27.52
N LYS A 302 2.60 15.12 -28.18
CA LYS A 302 3.77 15.88 -27.67
C LYS A 302 3.46 17.13 -26.84
N GLU A 303 2.24 17.67 -26.90
CA GLU A 303 1.88 18.86 -26.09
C GLU A 303 1.35 18.50 -24.68
N GLY A 304 1.32 17.21 -24.32
CA GLY A 304 0.89 16.74 -22.99
C GLY A 304 1.99 16.61 -21.94
N GLU A 305 3.28 16.64 -22.31
CA GLU A 305 4.37 16.28 -21.39
C GLU A 305 4.99 17.44 -20.59
N GLU A 306 4.77 18.72 -20.96
CA GLU A 306 5.39 19.84 -20.23
C GLU A 306 4.61 20.35 -19.02
N ASN A 307 3.39 19.88 -18.76
CA ASN A 307 2.58 20.34 -17.62
C ASN A 307 2.30 19.32 -16.51
N ASN A 308 3.02 18.18 -16.47
CA ASN A 308 2.82 17.20 -15.41
C ASN A 308 4.11 16.72 -14.73
N LYS A 309 4.94 17.66 -14.25
CA LYS A 309 5.93 17.40 -13.20
C LYS A 309 5.31 17.52 -11.80
N ASN A 310 4.18 16.86 -11.52
CA ASN A 310 3.82 16.48 -10.16
C ASN A 310 2.63 15.51 -10.11
N ASN A 311 2.81 14.28 -10.60
CA ASN A 311 1.99 13.19 -10.09
C ASN A 311 2.71 11.84 -10.17
N ASN A 312 2.96 11.28 -9.00
CA ASN A 312 3.63 10.01 -8.82
C ASN A 312 2.59 8.89 -8.95
N ASN A 313 2.30 8.41 -10.17
CA ASN A 313 1.84 7.03 -10.37
C ASN A 313 1.95 6.50 -11.81
N LYS A 314 2.55 5.31 -11.89
CA LYS A 314 2.58 4.27 -12.93
C LYS A 314 1.68 4.48 -14.15
N ASN A 315 2.29 4.91 -15.26
CA ASN A 315 1.75 4.66 -16.59
C ASN A 315 2.23 3.27 -17.06
N LYS A 316 1.29 2.38 -17.39
CA LYS A 316 1.59 1.09 -18.01
C LYS A 316 2.01 1.37 -19.45
N LYS A 317 3.31 1.28 -19.70
CA LYS A 317 3.91 1.37 -21.03
C LYS A 317 3.39 0.16 -21.83
N TRP A 318 2.68 0.41 -22.92
CA TRP A 318 2.30 -0.64 -23.86
C TRP A 318 3.59 -1.20 -24.45
N SER A 319 3.70 -2.52 -24.54
CA SER A 319 4.91 -3.12 -25.12
C SER A 319 4.90 -2.91 -26.64
N GLU A 320 6.08 -2.83 -27.25
CA GLU A 320 6.21 -2.79 -28.72
C GLU A 320 5.50 -3.98 -29.40
N GLU A 321 5.29 -5.09 -28.68
CA GLU A 321 4.52 -6.25 -29.14
C GLU A 321 3.02 -5.95 -29.32
N GLU A 322 2.42 -5.12 -28.47
CA GLU A 322 1.01 -4.74 -28.57
C GLU A 322 0.76 -3.78 -29.74
N ILE A 323 1.73 -2.91 -30.03
CA ILE A 323 1.70 -1.98 -31.17
C ILE A 323 1.88 -2.74 -32.50
N ASN A 324 2.81 -3.70 -32.53
CA ASN A 324 3.04 -4.53 -33.71
C ASN A 324 1.88 -5.52 -33.99
N SER A 325 1.16 -5.97 -32.95
CA SER A 325 -0.05 -6.79 -33.10
C SER A 325 -1.17 -6.05 -33.85
N PHE A 326 -1.29 -4.74 -33.64
CA PHE A 326 -2.34 -3.93 -34.28
C PHE A 326 -2.02 -3.60 -35.75
N ALA A 327 -0.74 -3.33 -36.06
CA ALA A 327 -0.28 -3.12 -37.44
C ALA A 327 -0.43 -4.38 -38.31
N SER A 328 -0.17 -5.57 -37.73
CA SER A 328 -0.29 -6.86 -38.42
C SER A 328 -1.75 -7.20 -38.76
N LYS A 329 -2.71 -6.91 -37.86
CA LYS A 329 -4.14 -7.13 -38.11
C LYS A 329 -4.72 -6.23 -39.21
N THR A 330 -4.20 -5.01 -39.33
CA THR A 330 -4.64 -4.06 -40.37
C THR A 330 -4.09 -4.44 -41.76
N THR A 331 -2.91 -5.06 -41.80
CA THR A 331 -2.28 -5.52 -43.04
C THR A 331 -2.98 -6.78 -43.59
N ILE A 332 -3.45 -7.67 -42.71
CA ILE A 332 -4.16 -8.90 -43.09
C ILE A 332 -5.54 -8.60 -43.71
N GLN A 333 -6.25 -7.55 -43.27
CA GLN A 333 -7.54 -7.18 -43.87
C GLN A 333 -7.41 -6.59 -45.29
N ILE A 334 -6.27 -5.97 -45.62
CA ILE A 334 -6.02 -5.41 -46.96
C ILE A 334 -5.64 -6.50 -47.97
N VAL A 335 -5.02 -7.60 -47.52
CA VAL A 335 -4.67 -8.73 -48.38
C VAL A 335 -5.89 -9.61 -48.69
N ILE A 336 -6.83 -9.78 -47.76
CA ILE A 336 -8.06 -10.56 -47.97
C ILE A 336 -9.06 -9.83 -48.90
N ALA A 337 -8.98 -8.50 -49.02
CA ALA A 337 -9.84 -7.73 -49.95
C ALA A 337 -9.32 -7.71 -51.40
N LYS A 338 -8.15 -8.30 -51.67
CA LYS A 338 -7.53 -8.38 -53.00
C LYS A 338 -7.35 -9.82 -53.51
N SER A 339 -8.01 -10.80 -52.88
CA SER A 339 -8.18 -12.18 -53.34
C SER A 339 -9.66 -12.49 -53.42
#